data_AF-A0A812WEX6-F1
#
_entry.id   AF-A0A812WEX6-F1
#
_cell.length_a   1.000
_cell.length_b   1.000
_cell.length_c   1.000
_cell.angle_alpha   90.00
_cell.angle_beta   90.00
_cell.angle_gamma   90.00
#
_symmetry.space_group_name_H-M   'P 1'
#
loop_
_entity.id
_entity.type
_entity.pdbx_description
1 polymer ?
#
loop_
_entity_poly.entity_id
_entity_poly.type
_entity_poly.pdbx_seq_one_letter_code
_entity_poly.pdbx_strand_id
1 'polypeptide(L)'
;MPLVEEGASYPREISPPFGLPAGWKAVERAYGASSKSSGQTYIRFNSPDGKHKHVGSVPKAVELEAIDKGQDTQKALAAYKDALQEVQRKEKEEREKITGMGPEREQAVEKFRSKYGKLEATALVKMKGWTHKASFLEVSEQTHVIYISPEGRSFGTIKQVEAMLGFRLMAGEDLGSLVQDARQAATDEWGDMSDKVNPLRRTSDGTTLKEAVDSGEFTAHELKNTHVHKVSGKEAETQKRRVQEEDYEPAEYLLGEVPKPLLDDEGKLSTEFSKAKLLNAAPLAADCCKMYKDMKRRKFKKLHLVVVSSRKPIDHPLSKALSGVYYADSKRIDAFGGKTFYTKVAFSKSRLIVCGLYLFWSKTKQAWQVSKELDDNNAGFLVHKGDLKLGPRASPKARTLTRQCIDRLREARKRKRPHPDRE
;
A
#
# COMPACT_ATOMS: atom_id res chain seq x y z
N MET A 1 7.17 -6.52 6.19
CA MET A 1 8.34 -7.43 6.28
C MET A 1 9.50 -6.60 6.78
N PRO A 2 10.44 -7.15 7.56
CA PRO A 2 11.60 -6.40 8.02
C PRO A 2 12.43 -5.94 6.80
N LEU A 3 13.13 -4.82 6.95
CA LEU A 3 14.08 -4.36 5.96
C LEU A 3 15.41 -5.09 6.14
N VAL A 4 16.18 -5.18 5.06
CA VAL A 4 17.57 -5.66 5.10
C VAL A 4 18.36 -4.71 6.01
N GLU A 5 18.98 -5.25 7.04
CA GLU A 5 19.82 -4.51 7.97
C GLU A 5 21.17 -4.21 7.30
N GLU A 6 21.60 -2.94 7.34
CA GLU A 6 22.84 -2.50 6.69
C GLU A 6 24.05 -3.20 7.34
N GLY A 7 24.89 -3.83 6.52
CA GLY A 7 26.04 -4.61 6.99
C GLY A 7 25.73 -6.05 7.44
N ALA A 8 24.46 -6.46 7.52
CA ALA A 8 24.11 -7.84 7.84
C ALA A 8 24.33 -8.77 6.63
N SER A 9 24.91 -9.95 6.89
CA SER A 9 25.03 -11.01 5.88
C SER A 9 23.80 -11.91 5.89
N TYR A 10 23.31 -12.29 4.71
CA TYR A 10 22.15 -13.16 4.53
C TYR A 10 22.53 -14.39 3.68
N PRO A 11 21.99 -15.59 3.98
CA PRO A 11 21.03 -15.89 5.04
C PRO A 11 21.65 -15.86 6.46
N ARG A 12 20.86 -15.48 7.47
CA ARG A 12 21.27 -15.55 8.89
C ARG A 12 20.25 -16.32 9.74
N GLU A 13 20.74 -17.05 10.73
CA GLU A 13 19.89 -17.70 11.73
C GLU A 13 19.40 -16.64 12.73
N ILE A 14 18.10 -16.66 13.04
CA ILE A 14 17.46 -15.75 13.99
C ILE A 14 16.80 -16.56 15.10
N SER A 15 16.48 -15.91 16.23
CA SER A 15 15.75 -16.55 17.30
C SER A 15 14.43 -17.16 16.79
N PRO A 16 14.13 -18.42 17.17
CA PRO A 16 12.93 -19.09 16.68
C PRO A 16 11.67 -18.36 17.18
N PRO A 17 10.68 -18.09 16.30
CA PRO A 17 9.43 -17.48 16.73
C PRO A 17 8.61 -18.44 17.62
N PHE A 18 7.66 -17.87 18.35
CA PHE A 18 6.76 -18.63 19.21
C PHE A 18 6.07 -19.78 18.47
N GLY A 19 6.04 -20.95 19.12
CA GLY A 19 5.38 -22.15 18.61
C GLY A 19 6.12 -22.87 17.47
N LEU A 20 7.34 -22.44 17.11
CA LEU A 20 8.20 -23.24 16.25
C LEU A 20 8.59 -24.55 16.97
N PRO A 21 8.50 -25.74 16.32
CA PRO A 21 8.85 -26.99 16.98
C PRO A 21 10.32 -27.02 17.43
N ALA A 22 10.59 -27.74 18.53
CA ALA A 22 11.93 -27.81 19.11
C ALA A 22 12.96 -28.31 18.09
N GLY A 23 14.12 -27.63 18.02
CA GLY A 23 15.21 -27.96 17.11
C GLY A 23 15.06 -27.41 15.68
N TRP A 24 13.88 -26.93 15.28
CA TRP A 24 13.74 -26.22 14.03
C TRP A 24 14.45 -24.87 14.07
N LYS A 25 15.03 -24.50 12.94
CA LYS A 25 15.78 -23.24 12.79
C LYS A 25 14.98 -22.22 12.01
N ALA A 26 14.93 -20.98 12.50
CA ALA A 26 14.40 -19.84 11.76
C ALA A 26 15.56 -19.13 11.03
N VAL A 27 15.46 -19.04 9.71
CA VAL A 27 16.48 -18.44 8.84
C VAL A 27 15.89 -17.23 8.13
N GLU A 28 16.43 -16.07 8.43
CA GLU A 28 16.11 -14.82 7.74
C GLU A 28 16.89 -14.74 6.42
N ARG A 29 16.20 -14.39 5.34
CA ARG A 29 16.74 -14.27 3.98
C ARG A 29 16.37 -12.93 3.39
N ALA A 30 17.26 -12.34 2.61
CA ALA A 30 16.93 -11.17 1.80
C ALA A 30 16.30 -11.57 0.46
N TYR A 31 15.33 -10.80 -0.02
CA TYR A 31 14.89 -10.89 -1.41
C TYR A 31 16.02 -10.40 -2.34
N GLY A 32 16.27 -11.14 -3.44
CA GLY A 32 17.27 -10.76 -4.43
C GLY A 32 16.94 -9.46 -5.16
N ALA A 33 17.96 -8.82 -5.74
CA ALA A 33 17.85 -7.51 -6.40
C ALA A 33 16.84 -7.47 -7.57
N SER A 34 16.55 -8.61 -8.19
CA SER A 34 15.55 -8.74 -9.26
C SER A 34 14.11 -8.88 -8.77
N SER A 35 13.90 -9.08 -7.46
CA SER A 35 12.57 -9.19 -6.86
C SER A 35 11.92 -7.82 -6.69
N LYS A 36 10.60 -7.75 -6.85
CA LYS A 36 9.80 -6.56 -6.49
C LYS A 36 9.93 -6.20 -5.01
N SER A 37 10.27 -7.18 -4.17
CA SER A 37 10.50 -7.00 -2.73
C SER A 37 11.98 -6.85 -2.39
N SER A 38 12.84 -6.50 -3.37
CA SER A 38 14.26 -6.23 -3.15
C SER A 38 14.44 -5.24 -1.99
N GLY A 39 15.30 -5.58 -1.03
CA GLY A 39 15.54 -4.78 0.17
C GLY A 39 14.67 -5.15 1.39
N GLN A 40 13.76 -6.11 1.23
CA GLN A 40 13.03 -6.72 2.35
C GLN A 40 13.61 -8.08 2.70
N THR A 41 13.41 -8.52 3.94
CA THR A 41 13.72 -9.88 4.40
C THR A 41 12.47 -10.74 4.54
N TYR A 42 12.65 -12.05 4.47
CA TYR A 42 11.62 -13.04 4.75
C TYR A 42 12.21 -14.19 5.58
N ILE A 43 11.37 -14.79 6.41
CA ILE A 43 11.78 -15.90 7.29
C ILE A 43 11.39 -17.22 6.64
N ARG A 44 12.28 -18.21 6.78
CA ARG A 44 12.06 -19.60 6.40
C ARG A 44 12.48 -20.52 7.52
N PHE A 45 11.78 -21.65 7.63
CA PHE A 45 12.05 -22.63 8.69
C PHE A 45 12.66 -23.90 8.09
N ASN A 46 13.66 -24.44 8.77
CA ASN A 46 14.32 -25.68 8.40
C ASN A 46 14.24 -26.67 9.56
N SER A 47 13.94 -27.93 9.25
CA SER A 47 13.94 -29.02 10.24
C SER A 47 15.37 -29.37 10.67
N PRO A 48 15.56 -29.89 11.90
CA PRO A 48 16.90 -30.23 12.43
C PRO A 48 17.60 -31.35 11.63
N ASP A 49 16.83 -32.27 11.05
CA ASP A 49 17.32 -33.37 10.21
C ASP A 49 17.63 -32.95 8.75
N GLY A 50 17.29 -31.72 8.37
CA GLY A 50 17.44 -31.21 7.00
C GLY A 50 16.46 -31.76 5.97
N LYS A 51 15.46 -32.56 6.37
CA LYS A 51 14.44 -33.14 5.49
C LYS A 51 13.50 -32.06 4.92
N HIS A 52 13.08 -31.12 5.76
CA HIS A 52 12.23 -29.99 5.36
C HIS A 52 13.04 -28.71 5.33
N LYS A 53 13.20 -28.14 4.14
CA LYS A 53 13.92 -26.87 3.93
C LYS A 53 12.97 -25.82 3.37
N HIS A 54 13.23 -24.57 3.73
CA HIS A 54 12.49 -23.40 3.23
C HIS A 54 10.98 -23.42 3.52
N VAL A 55 10.58 -23.94 4.68
CA VAL A 55 9.17 -23.94 5.08
C VAL A 55 8.71 -22.50 5.33
N GLY A 56 7.57 -22.13 4.75
CA GLY A 56 7.12 -20.74 4.67
C GLY A 56 6.43 -20.19 5.92
N SER A 57 6.01 -21.05 6.86
CA SER A 57 5.23 -20.65 8.04
C SER A 57 5.42 -21.62 9.21
N VAL A 58 5.27 -21.11 10.44
CA VAL A 58 5.32 -21.92 11.67
C VAL A 58 4.23 -23.00 11.70
N PRO A 59 2.94 -22.72 11.35
CA PRO A 59 1.92 -23.77 11.29
C PRO A 59 2.29 -24.91 10.35
N LYS A 60 2.92 -24.61 9.20
CA LYS A 60 3.37 -25.66 8.28
C LYS A 60 4.54 -26.46 8.85
N ALA A 61 5.44 -25.83 9.58
CA ALA A 61 6.51 -26.53 10.31
C ALA A 61 5.93 -27.48 11.37
N VAL A 62 4.94 -27.04 12.14
CA VAL A 62 4.22 -27.87 13.13
C VAL A 62 3.53 -29.06 12.45
N GLU A 63 2.86 -28.84 11.32
CA GLU A 63 2.21 -29.90 10.54
C GLU A 63 3.23 -30.95 10.05
N LEU A 64 4.35 -30.50 9.48
CA LEU A 64 5.40 -31.39 8.97
C LEU A 64 6.09 -32.18 10.09
N GLU A 65 6.37 -31.54 11.24
CA GLU A 65 6.91 -32.20 12.41
C GLU A 65 5.96 -33.27 12.96
N ALA A 66 4.66 -32.99 13.00
CA ALA A 66 3.65 -33.97 13.43
C ALA A 66 3.61 -35.18 12.50
N ILE A 67 3.71 -34.97 11.18
CA ILE A 67 3.80 -36.06 10.19
C ILE A 67 5.05 -36.90 10.43
N ASP A 68 6.22 -36.28 10.60
CA ASP A 68 7.48 -37.00 10.80
C ASP A 68 7.51 -37.82 12.09
N LYS A 69 6.80 -37.35 13.12
CA LYS A 69 6.64 -38.06 14.40
C LYS A 69 5.49 -39.06 14.42
N GLY A 70 4.72 -39.20 13.33
CA GLY A 70 3.53 -40.06 13.29
C GLY A 70 2.40 -39.60 14.22
N GLN A 71 2.33 -38.30 14.51
CA GLN A 71 1.29 -37.69 15.36
C GLN A 71 0.11 -37.17 14.51
N ASP A 72 -1.06 -37.02 15.13
CA ASP A 72 -2.22 -36.40 14.49
C ASP A 72 -1.95 -34.90 14.22
N THR A 73 -1.91 -34.55 12.94
CA THR A 73 -1.64 -33.20 12.45
C THR A 73 -2.68 -32.19 12.89
N GLN A 74 -3.96 -32.58 12.96
CA GLN A 74 -5.03 -31.67 13.36
C GLN A 74 -4.90 -31.31 14.84
N LYS A 75 -4.60 -32.31 15.68
CA LYS A 75 -4.39 -32.11 17.12
C LYS A 75 -3.18 -31.21 17.39
N ALA A 76 -2.08 -31.39 16.67
CA ALA A 76 -0.89 -30.55 16.81
C ALA A 76 -1.16 -29.09 16.40
N LEU A 77 -1.87 -28.87 15.30
CA LEU A 77 -2.24 -27.52 14.84
C LEU A 77 -3.25 -26.84 15.79
N ALA A 78 -4.17 -27.59 16.39
CA ALA A 78 -5.08 -27.07 17.42
C ALA A 78 -4.31 -26.59 18.65
N ALA A 79 -3.41 -27.42 19.19
CA ALA A 79 -2.57 -27.06 20.33
C ALA A 79 -1.71 -25.81 20.06
N TYR A 80 -1.16 -25.67 18.85
CA TYR A 80 -0.44 -24.45 18.45
C TYR A 80 -1.35 -23.22 18.46
N LYS A 81 -2.57 -23.32 17.94
CA LYS A 81 -3.54 -22.20 17.92
C LYS A 81 -3.94 -21.78 19.33
N ASP A 82 -4.21 -22.74 20.21
CA ASP A 82 -4.59 -22.46 21.60
C ASP A 82 -3.43 -21.79 22.35
N ALA A 83 -2.21 -22.28 22.16
CA ALA A 83 -1.01 -21.68 22.73
C ALA A 83 -0.77 -20.24 22.20
N LEU A 84 -1.02 -20.00 20.90
CA LEU A 84 -0.91 -18.68 20.30
C LEU A 84 -1.97 -17.71 20.84
N GLN A 85 -3.22 -18.18 21.01
CA GLN A 85 -4.28 -17.37 21.61
C GLN A 85 -3.98 -17.01 23.06
N GLU A 86 -3.42 -17.94 23.84
CA GLU A 86 -3.03 -17.67 25.23
C GLU A 86 -1.89 -16.65 25.34
N VAL A 87 -0.88 -16.73 24.46
CA VAL A 87 0.17 -15.70 24.39
C VAL A 87 -0.42 -14.35 24.00
N GLN A 88 -1.27 -14.31 22.96
CA GLN A 88 -1.93 -13.06 22.55
C GLN A 88 -2.81 -12.48 23.65
N ARG A 89 -3.49 -13.32 24.44
CA ARG A 89 -4.29 -12.91 25.59
C ARG A 89 -3.41 -12.31 26.68
N LYS A 90 -2.30 -12.98 27.05
CA LYS A 90 -1.33 -12.46 28.04
C LYS A 90 -0.68 -11.16 27.57
N GLU A 91 -0.25 -11.07 26.31
CA GLU A 91 0.30 -9.84 25.73
C GLU A 91 -0.73 -8.71 25.72
N LYS A 92 -1.99 -9.02 25.43
CA LYS A 92 -3.09 -8.05 25.49
C LYS A 92 -3.34 -7.60 26.91
N GLU A 93 -3.39 -8.50 27.88
CA GLU A 93 -3.57 -8.18 29.31
C GLU A 93 -2.40 -7.35 29.85
N GLU A 94 -1.16 -7.70 29.51
CA GLU A 94 0.04 -6.92 29.85
C GLU A 94 -0.02 -5.53 29.18
N ARG A 95 -0.37 -5.49 27.89
CA ARG A 95 -0.54 -4.23 27.17
C ARG A 95 -1.66 -3.39 27.77
N GLU A 96 -2.76 -3.97 28.20
CA GLU A 96 -3.87 -3.27 28.86
C GLU A 96 -3.46 -2.76 30.25
N LYS A 97 -2.65 -3.50 31.01
CA LYS A 97 -2.05 -3.00 32.26
C LYS A 97 -1.16 -1.78 32.01
N ILE A 98 -0.33 -1.81 30.96
CA ILE A 98 0.60 -0.72 30.63
C ILE A 98 -0.12 0.48 29.99
N THR A 99 -1.04 0.24 29.05
CA THR A 99 -1.65 1.27 28.19
C THR A 99 -3.07 1.67 28.59
N GLY A 100 -3.72 0.91 29.47
CA GLY A 100 -5.10 1.09 29.87
C GLY A 100 -5.35 2.37 30.68
N MET A 101 -6.60 2.59 31.06
CA MET A 101 -7.03 3.74 31.86
C MET A 101 -7.26 3.34 33.34
N GLY A 102 -6.42 2.46 33.87
CA GLY A 102 -6.54 1.97 35.24
C GLY A 102 -5.86 2.86 36.29
N PRO A 103 -6.26 2.78 37.58
CA PRO A 103 -5.62 3.51 38.68
C PRO A 103 -4.14 3.15 38.84
N GLU A 104 -3.74 1.92 38.53
CA GLU A 104 -2.34 1.47 38.55
C GLU A 104 -1.46 2.28 37.59
N ARG A 105 -2.01 2.68 36.42
CA ARG A 105 -1.29 3.52 35.47
C ARG A 105 -0.99 4.90 36.05
N GLU A 106 -1.96 5.52 36.72
CA GLU A 106 -1.76 6.83 37.35
C GLU A 106 -0.75 6.74 38.50
N GLN A 107 -0.77 5.66 39.28
CA GLN A 107 0.23 5.39 40.31
C GLN A 107 1.64 5.21 39.71
N ALA A 108 1.77 4.47 38.62
CA ALA A 108 3.04 4.29 37.92
C ALA A 108 3.57 5.62 37.35
N VAL A 109 2.70 6.42 36.72
CA VAL A 109 3.04 7.76 36.22
C VAL A 109 3.49 8.66 37.36
N GLU A 110 2.74 8.69 38.47
CA GLU A 110 3.07 9.50 39.64
C GLU A 110 4.41 9.06 40.23
N LYS A 111 4.63 7.75 40.40
CA LYS A 111 5.90 7.21 40.90
C LYS A 111 7.09 7.61 40.02
N PHE A 112 6.93 7.55 38.69
CA PHE A 112 7.93 8.02 37.74
C PHE A 112 8.21 9.52 37.93
N ARG A 113 7.14 10.33 37.96
CA ARG A 113 7.25 11.80 38.08
C ARG A 113 7.78 12.26 39.42
N SER A 114 7.46 11.59 40.52
CA SER A 114 8.01 11.92 41.83
C SER A 114 9.53 11.70 41.88
N LYS A 115 10.06 10.69 41.16
CA LYS A 115 11.50 10.39 41.16
C LYS A 115 12.27 11.20 40.11
N TYR A 116 11.74 11.33 38.91
CA TYR A 116 12.48 11.94 37.78
C TYR A 116 11.85 13.21 37.23
N GLY A 117 10.67 13.62 37.68
CA GLY A 117 9.89 14.70 37.08
C GLY A 117 9.14 14.28 35.81
N LYS A 118 8.42 15.21 35.20
CA LYS A 118 7.69 15.00 33.95
C LYS A 118 8.65 14.65 32.80
N LEU A 119 8.30 13.67 31.98
CA LEU A 119 9.09 13.34 30.80
C LEU A 119 8.74 14.28 29.64
N GLU A 120 9.77 14.76 28.95
CA GLU A 120 9.62 15.60 27.76
C GLU A 120 9.70 14.75 26.49
N ALA A 121 9.01 15.19 25.43
CA ALA A 121 8.98 14.50 24.14
C ALA A 121 10.38 14.39 23.53
N THR A 122 11.15 15.48 23.64
CA THR A 122 12.53 15.64 23.15
C THR A 122 13.49 14.71 23.88
N ALA A 123 13.44 14.69 25.21
CA ALA A 123 14.23 13.77 26.02
C ALA A 123 13.91 12.31 25.64
N LEU A 124 12.63 11.96 25.48
CA LEU A 124 12.24 10.60 25.14
C LEU A 124 12.88 10.09 23.83
N VAL A 125 12.94 10.91 22.77
CA VAL A 125 13.55 10.48 21.50
C VAL A 125 15.08 10.39 21.55
N LYS A 126 15.70 10.92 22.61
CA LYS A 126 17.14 10.79 22.89
C LYS A 126 17.46 9.61 23.81
N MET A 127 16.45 8.96 24.39
CA MET A 127 16.67 7.73 25.14
C MET A 127 17.24 6.66 24.22
N LYS A 128 18.26 5.94 24.71
CA LYS A 128 18.96 4.93 23.92
C LYS A 128 18.00 3.88 23.36
N GLY A 129 18.02 3.69 22.05
CA GLY A 129 17.21 2.73 21.31
C GLY A 129 15.75 3.15 21.07
N TRP A 130 15.32 4.31 21.58
CA TRP A 130 14.00 4.84 21.27
C TRP A 130 13.99 5.52 19.91
N THR A 131 12.86 5.42 19.23
CA THR A 131 12.61 6.14 17.98
C THR A 131 11.19 6.73 18.00
N HIS A 132 10.85 7.53 16.99
CA HIS A 132 9.51 8.08 16.86
C HIS A 132 9.04 8.16 15.42
N LYS A 133 7.73 8.25 15.25
CA LYS A 133 7.05 8.56 14.00
C LYS A 133 6.09 9.73 14.24
N ALA A 134 6.32 10.85 13.57
CA ALA A 134 5.36 11.93 13.50
C ALA A 134 4.48 11.73 12.25
N SER A 135 3.19 12.02 12.37
CA SER A 135 2.24 11.96 11.26
C SER A 135 1.19 13.04 11.41
N PHE A 136 0.99 13.84 10.36
CA PHE A 136 -0.10 14.79 10.30
C PHE A 136 -1.40 14.07 9.91
N LEU A 137 -2.46 14.26 10.68
CA LEU A 137 -3.76 13.64 10.46
C LEU A 137 -4.75 14.68 9.94
N GLU A 138 -5.01 14.69 8.62
CA GLU A 138 -5.91 15.65 7.94
C GLU A 138 -7.26 15.81 8.67
N VAL A 139 -7.87 14.70 9.07
CA VAL A 139 -9.20 14.68 9.69
C VAL A 139 -9.24 15.49 10.99
N SER A 140 -8.13 15.53 11.73
CA SER A 140 -8.04 16.24 13.01
C SER A 140 -7.23 17.52 12.95
N GLU A 141 -6.54 17.78 11.84
CA GLU A 141 -5.53 18.82 11.68
C GLU A 141 -4.43 18.82 12.76
N GLN A 142 -4.20 17.66 13.40
CA GLN A 142 -3.23 17.50 14.47
C GLN A 142 -2.04 16.64 14.03
N THR A 143 -0.86 17.00 14.53
CA THR A 143 0.32 16.14 14.45
C THR A 143 0.28 15.10 15.56
N HIS A 144 0.18 13.84 15.18
CA HIS A 144 0.29 12.70 16.07
C HIS A 144 1.75 12.22 16.11
N VAL A 145 2.29 11.98 17.29
CA VAL A 145 3.65 11.46 17.49
C VAL A 145 3.54 10.10 18.18
N ILE A 146 4.02 9.06 17.51
CA ILE A 146 4.11 7.70 18.05
C ILE A 146 5.56 7.48 18.48
N TYR A 147 5.77 7.14 19.73
CA TYR A 147 7.08 6.77 20.29
C TYR A 147 7.23 5.25 20.23
N ILE A 148 8.41 4.77 19.84
CA ILE A 148 8.69 3.35 19.66
C ILE A 148 9.85 2.98 20.57
N SER A 149 9.64 2.04 21.48
CA SER A 149 10.68 1.58 22.41
C SER A 149 11.73 0.71 21.71
N PRO A 150 12.87 0.44 22.36
CA PRO A 150 13.89 -0.47 21.84
C PRO A 150 13.35 -1.88 21.53
N GLU A 151 12.31 -2.31 22.23
CA GLU A 151 11.62 -3.59 22.03
C GLU A 151 10.55 -3.54 20.91
N GLY A 152 10.40 -2.40 20.22
CA GLY A 152 9.43 -2.19 19.15
C GLY A 152 8.01 -1.89 19.63
N ARG A 153 7.78 -1.67 20.94
CA ARG A 153 6.45 -1.30 21.46
C ARG A 153 6.13 0.15 21.08
N SER A 154 4.92 0.40 20.60
CA SER A 154 4.47 1.73 20.16
C SER A 154 3.56 2.42 21.17
N PHE A 155 3.81 3.69 21.46
CA PHE A 155 3.09 4.52 22.43
C PHE A 155 2.60 5.81 21.76
N GLY A 156 1.32 6.13 21.89
CA GLY A 156 0.73 7.34 21.29
C GLY A 156 0.85 8.59 22.16
N THR A 157 1.23 8.44 23.43
CA THR A 157 1.35 9.58 24.36
C THR A 157 2.57 9.40 25.28
N ILE A 158 3.17 10.51 25.70
CA ILE A 158 4.27 10.52 26.67
C ILE A 158 3.83 9.90 28.00
N LYS A 159 2.58 10.16 28.42
CA LYS A 159 2.01 9.58 29.66
C LYS A 159 1.98 8.04 29.62
N GLN A 160 1.81 7.42 28.46
CA GLN A 160 1.90 5.95 28.35
C GLN A 160 3.34 5.47 28.52
N VAL A 161 4.33 6.24 28.05
CA VAL A 161 5.75 5.95 28.28
C VAL A 161 6.14 6.15 29.74
N GLU A 162 5.71 7.25 30.36
CA GLU A 162 5.89 7.48 31.80
C GLU A 162 5.30 6.36 32.64
N ALA A 163 4.11 5.86 32.28
CA ALA A 163 3.51 4.71 32.96
C ALA A 163 4.37 3.45 32.83
N MET A 164 4.84 3.14 31.62
CA MET A 164 5.69 1.97 31.37
C MET A 164 7.01 2.05 32.16
N LEU A 165 7.68 3.20 32.13
CA LEU A 165 8.89 3.44 32.92
C LEU A 165 8.60 3.44 34.43
N GLY A 166 7.42 3.91 34.83
CA GLY A 166 6.92 3.85 36.20
C GLY A 166 6.76 2.42 36.70
N PHE A 167 6.20 1.52 35.89
CA PHE A 167 6.12 0.10 36.24
C PHE A 167 7.50 -0.55 36.40
N ARG A 168 8.47 -0.22 35.53
CA ARG A 168 9.87 -0.66 35.68
C ARG A 168 10.49 -0.16 36.99
N LEU A 169 10.23 1.11 37.33
CA LEU A 169 10.68 1.69 38.58
C LEU A 169 10.02 1.02 39.81
N MET A 170 8.73 0.69 39.74
CA MET A 170 8.02 -0.06 40.79
C MET A 170 8.53 -1.49 40.93
N ALA A 171 9.06 -2.09 39.86
CA ALA A 171 9.77 -3.37 39.87
C ALA A 171 11.21 -3.28 40.41
N GLY A 172 11.67 -2.09 40.82
CA GLY A 172 12.98 -1.87 41.42
C GLY A 172 14.09 -1.54 40.41
N GLU A 173 13.77 -1.33 39.13
CA GLU A 173 14.77 -0.94 38.15
C GLU A 173 15.16 0.54 38.30
N ASP A 174 16.46 0.83 38.30
CA ASP A 174 16.96 2.19 38.30
C ASP A 174 17.10 2.73 36.87
N LEU A 175 16.46 3.87 36.62
CA LEU A 175 16.36 4.51 35.30
C LEU A 175 17.09 5.87 35.29
N GLY A 176 17.84 6.19 36.34
CA GLY A 176 18.48 7.49 36.55
C GLY A 176 19.36 7.91 35.37
N SER A 177 20.33 7.08 34.99
CA SER A 177 21.22 7.34 33.85
C SER A 177 20.45 7.48 32.55
N LEU A 178 19.53 6.56 32.25
CA LEU A 178 18.72 6.60 31.02
C LEU A 178 17.95 7.93 30.87
N VAL A 179 17.33 8.43 31.95
CA VAL A 179 16.54 9.67 31.91
C VAL A 179 17.44 10.91 31.89
N GLN A 180 18.50 10.92 32.70
CA GLN A 180 19.42 12.06 32.79
C GLN A 180 20.22 12.25 31.49
N ASP A 181 20.80 11.17 30.95
CA ASP A 181 21.56 11.19 29.70
C ASP A 181 20.67 11.68 28.54
N ALA A 182 19.42 11.21 28.50
CA ALA A 182 18.48 11.59 27.46
C ALA A 182 18.02 13.06 27.56
N ARG A 183 17.86 13.58 28.78
CA ARG A 183 17.60 15.02 28.98
C ARG A 183 18.79 15.86 28.58
N GLN A 184 19.99 15.51 29.02
CA GLN A 184 21.20 16.24 28.66
C GLN A 184 21.37 16.27 27.14
N ALA A 185 21.24 15.11 26.47
CA ALA A 185 21.32 15.05 25.01
C ALA A 185 20.23 15.86 24.30
N ALA A 186 19.04 15.97 24.87
CA ALA A 186 17.99 16.84 24.33
C ALA A 186 18.31 18.33 24.52
N THR A 187 18.84 18.72 25.68
CA THR A 187 19.31 20.08 25.96
C THR A 187 20.50 20.45 25.09
N ASP A 188 21.43 19.54 24.84
CA ASP A 188 22.59 19.79 23.98
C ASP A 188 22.18 20.03 22.51
N GLU A 189 21.14 19.34 22.03
CA GLU A 189 20.69 19.45 20.64
C GLU A 189 19.69 20.59 20.40
N TRP A 190 18.77 20.83 21.35
CA TRP A 190 17.68 21.78 21.17
C TRP A 190 17.68 22.94 22.16
N GLY A 191 18.60 22.96 23.13
CA GLY A 191 18.63 23.95 24.20
C GLY A 191 17.57 23.71 25.29
N ASP A 192 17.43 24.68 26.19
CA ASP A 192 16.34 24.71 27.17
C ASP A 192 15.04 25.10 26.45
N MET A 193 14.27 24.10 26.09
CA MET A 193 13.05 24.26 25.31
C MET A 193 11.90 24.60 26.25
N SER A 194 11.41 25.83 26.17
CA SER A 194 10.15 26.20 26.85
C SER A 194 9.02 25.23 26.44
N ASP A 195 8.09 24.97 27.35
CA ASP A 195 6.93 24.05 27.20
C ASP A 195 6.12 24.22 25.88
N LYS A 196 6.29 25.33 25.16
CA LYS A 196 5.50 25.71 23.99
C LYS A 196 6.05 25.20 22.66
N VAL A 197 7.30 24.74 22.58
CA VAL A 197 7.91 24.36 21.29
C VAL A 197 8.31 22.89 21.31
N ASN A 198 7.58 22.04 20.59
CA ASN A 198 7.97 20.64 20.39
C ASN A 198 8.57 20.48 18.98
N PRO A 199 9.89 20.23 18.86
CA PRO A 199 10.57 20.15 17.57
C PRO A 199 10.14 18.91 16.78
N LEU A 200 9.64 17.87 17.45
CA LEU A 200 9.13 16.65 16.79
C LEU A 200 7.85 16.86 15.98
N ARG A 201 7.25 18.06 16.09
CA ARG A 201 6.04 18.46 15.35
C ARG A 201 6.33 19.52 14.29
N ARG A 202 7.62 19.74 14.01
CA ARG A 202 8.10 20.77 13.10
C ARG A 202 8.99 20.16 12.03
N THR A 203 9.05 20.82 10.88
CA THR A 203 10.02 20.59 9.82
C THR A 203 11.39 21.15 10.22
N SER A 204 12.43 20.87 9.42
CA SER A 204 13.81 21.27 9.70
C SER A 204 14.05 22.79 9.71
N ASP A 205 13.18 23.56 9.05
CA ASP A 205 13.17 25.03 9.06
C ASP A 205 12.41 25.60 10.27
N GLY A 206 11.82 24.74 11.11
CA GLY A 206 11.06 25.11 12.28
C GLY A 206 9.59 25.44 12.01
N THR A 207 9.08 25.35 10.77
CA THR A 207 7.63 25.49 10.53
C THR A 207 6.89 24.26 11.07
N THR A 208 5.63 24.43 11.47
CA THR A 208 4.82 23.30 11.93
C THR A 208 4.45 22.40 10.76
N LEU A 209 4.29 21.10 11.01
CA LEU A 209 3.80 20.17 9.97
C LEU A 209 2.45 20.60 9.37
N LYS A 210 1.64 21.37 10.11
CA LYS A 210 0.40 21.95 9.60
C LYS A 210 0.68 23.08 8.61
N GLU A 211 1.52 24.06 8.98
CA GLU A 211 1.91 25.17 8.10
C GLU A 211 2.57 24.65 6.81
N ALA A 212 3.37 23.60 6.91
CA ALA A 212 4.00 22.96 5.76
C ALA A 212 2.97 22.27 4.83
N VAL A 213 1.84 21.80 5.36
CA VAL A 213 0.71 21.30 4.56
C VAL A 213 -0.11 22.42 3.96
N ASP A 214 -0.44 23.43 4.77
CA ASP A 214 -1.27 24.57 4.36
C ASP A 214 -0.57 25.42 3.28
N SER A 215 0.76 25.52 3.32
CA SER A 215 1.58 26.17 2.29
C SER A 215 1.76 25.35 1.02
N GLY A 216 1.37 24.07 1.03
CA GLY A 216 1.55 23.14 -0.09
C GLY A 216 2.99 22.63 -0.26
N GLU A 217 3.88 22.88 0.70
CA GLU A 217 5.24 22.31 0.72
C GLU A 217 5.19 20.78 0.84
N PHE A 218 4.28 20.27 1.67
CA PHE A 218 3.98 18.85 1.79
C PHE A 218 2.49 18.57 1.61
N THR A 219 2.17 17.44 1.01
CA THR A 219 0.84 16.84 1.13
C THR A 219 0.73 16.13 2.47
N ALA A 220 -0.44 16.10 3.09
CA ALA A 220 -0.61 15.36 4.34
C ALA A 220 -0.35 13.85 4.18
N HIS A 221 -0.53 13.32 2.97
CA HIS A 221 -0.15 11.95 2.65
C HIS A 221 1.37 11.73 2.72
N GLU A 222 2.17 12.68 2.22
CA GLU A 222 3.63 12.66 2.40
C GLU A 222 3.97 12.68 3.90
N LEU A 223 3.29 13.52 4.68
CA LEU A 223 3.49 13.61 6.13
C LEU A 223 3.03 12.39 6.93
N LYS A 224 2.10 11.59 6.40
CA LYS A 224 1.67 10.32 7.01
C LYS A 224 2.78 9.25 6.96
N ASN A 225 3.71 9.40 6.01
CA ASN A 225 4.75 8.42 5.71
C ASN A 225 6.18 8.96 5.93
N THR A 226 6.40 10.26 6.07
CA THR A 226 7.71 10.80 6.44
C THR A 226 8.03 10.47 7.90
N HIS A 227 8.98 9.56 8.07
CA HIS A 227 9.80 9.54 9.27
C HIS A 227 10.61 10.84 9.31
N VAL A 228 10.27 11.75 10.24
CA VAL A 228 10.89 13.08 10.36
C VAL A 228 12.39 13.00 10.68
N HIS A 229 12.88 11.85 11.17
CA HIS A 229 14.31 11.54 11.17
C HIS A 229 14.60 10.29 10.34
N LYS A 230 15.45 10.51 9.32
CA LYS A 230 15.99 9.56 8.33
C LYS A 230 15.91 8.08 8.77
N VAL A 231 14.89 7.39 8.31
CA VAL A 231 15.13 6.06 7.74
C VAL A 231 15.45 6.35 6.28
N SER A 232 16.74 6.45 5.98
CA SER A 232 17.27 6.44 4.62
C SER A 232 17.02 5.06 4.01
N GLY A 233 15.75 4.76 3.71
CA GLY A 233 15.31 3.51 3.16
C GLY A 233 14.78 3.68 1.75
N LYS A 234 15.09 2.71 0.89
CA LYS A 234 14.51 2.50 -0.45
C LYS A 234 12.98 2.63 -0.52
N GLU A 235 12.25 2.55 0.59
CA GLU A 235 10.80 2.79 0.62
C GLU A 235 10.44 4.25 0.29
N ALA A 236 11.23 5.24 0.73
CA ALA A 236 11.04 6.62 0.28
C ALA A 236 11.32 6.76 -1.22
N GLU A 237 12.25 5.97 -1.77
CA GLU A 237 12.57 5.94 -3.20
C GLU A 237 11.53 5.17 -4.03
N THR A 238 10.92 4.13 -3.47
CA THR A 238 9.86 3.33 -4.10
C THR A 238 8.52 4.07 -4.03
N GLN A 239 8.23 4.79 -2.95
CA GLN A 239 7.09 5.71 -2.82
C GLN A 239 7.30 7.00 -3.62
N LYS A 240 8.55 7.42 -3.88
CA LYS A 240 8.88 8.55 -4.78
C LYS A 240 8.73 8.23 -6.27
N ARG A 241 8.44 6.99 -6.66
CA ARG A 241 7.94 6.73 -8.02
C ARG A 241 6.46 7.14 -8.13
N ARG A 242 6.18 8.42 -7.80
CA ARG A 242 4.99 9.09 -8.30
C ARG A 242 5.04 9.00 -9.81
N VAL A 243 3.96 8.48 -10.37
CA VAL A 243 3.80 8.33 -11.81
C VAL A 243 3.78 9.73 -12.41
N GLN A 244 4.84 10.05 -13.14
CA GLN A 244 4.98 11.33 -13.81
C GLN A 244 4.11 11.35 -15.07
N GLU A 245 3.87 12.53 -15.63
CA GLU A 245 3.15 12.64 -16.91
C GLU A 245 3.87 11.84 -18.02
N GLU A 246 5.20 11.70 -17.94
CA GLU A 246 6.00 10.95 -18.90
C GLU A 246 5.84 9.42 -18.81
N ASP A 247 5.33 8.89 -17.69
CA ASP A 247 5.09 7.45 -17.52
C ASP A 247 3.83 6.98 -18.25
N TYR A 248 3.02 7.91 -18.78
CA TYR A 248 1.81 7.61 -19.54
C TYR A 248 2.10 7.58 -21.04
N GLU A 249 1.75 6.46 -21.68
CA GLU A 249 1.79 6.35 -23.13
C GLU A 249 0.38 6.54 -23.73
N PRO A 250 0.21 7.41 -24.74
CA PRO A 250 -1.05 7.51 -25.46
C PRO A 250 -1.27 6.20 -26.22
N ALA A 251 -2.34 5.50 -25.87
CA ALA A 251 -2.71 4.28 -26.55
C ALA A 251 -3.88 4.51 -27.52
N GLU A 252 -3.83 3.88 -28.69
CA GLU A 252 -4.88 3.94 -29.72
C GLU A 252 -6.10 3.08 -29.39
N TYR A 253 -6.53 3.10 -28.12
CA TYR A 253 -7.77 2.47 -27.71
C TYR A 253 -8.96 3.35 -28.05
N LEU A 254 -9.99 2.72 -28.58
CA LEU A 254 -11.33 3.25 -28.61
C LEU A 254 -12.09 2.76 -27.39
N LEU A 255 -12.78 3.72 -26.77
CA LEU A 255 -13.74 3.50 -25.72
C LEU A 255 -15.14 3.78 -26.29
N GLY A 256 -16.04 2.82 -26.22
CA GLY A 256 -17.42 3.00 -26.68
C GLY A 256 -18.41 2.33 -25.76
N GLU A 257 -19.44 3.05 -25.32
CA GLU A 257 -20.60 2.43 -24.71
C GLU A 257 -21.39 1.71 -25.80
N VAL A 258 -21.83 0.49 -25.50
CA VAL A 258 -22.61 -0.31 -26.44
C VAL A 258 -24.07 0.07 -26.30
N PRO A 259 -24.72 0.58 -27.36
CA PRO A 259 -26.14 0.93 -27.31
C PRO A 259 -26.99 -0.29 -26.94
N LYS A 260 -27.85 -0.15 -25.92
CA LYS A 260 -28.73 -1.23 -25.45
C LYS A 260 -29.52 -1.93 -26.57
N PRO A 261 -30.09 -1.23 -27.57
CA PRO A 261 -30.83 -1.88 -28.65
C PRO A 261 -29.99 -2.83 -29.51
N LEU A 262 -28.66 -2.66 -29.54
CA LEU A 262 -27.75 -3.49 -30.32
C LEU A 262 -27.28 -4.74 -29.56
N LEU A 263 -27.42 -4.78 -28.24
CA LEU A 263 -26.90 -5.89 -27.43
C LEU A 263 -27.68 -7.20 -27.61
N ASP A 264 -28.89 -7.13 -28.16
CA ASP A 264 -29.69 -8.31 -28.49
C ASP A 264 -29.47 -8.79 -29.96
N ASP A 265 -28.74 -8.04 -30.79
CA ASP A 265 -28.49 -8.29 -32.23
C ASP A 265 -26.99 -8.26 -32.56
N GLU A 266 -26.37 -9.43 -32.56
CA GLU A 266 -24.92 -9.61 -32.80
C GLU A 266 -24.49 -9.11 -34.18
N GLY A 267 -25.31 -9.30 -35.22
CA GLY A 267 -24.98 -8.90 -36.59
C GLY A 267 -24.93 -7.38 -36.74
N LYS A 268 -25.90 -6.66 -36.17
CA LYS A 268 -25.88 -5.19 -36.14
C LYS A 268 -24.73 -4.66 -35.30
N LEU A 269 -24.46 -5.27 -34.14
CA LEU A 269 -23.36 -4.86 -33.27
C LEU A 269 -21.99 -5.05 -33.95
N SER A 270 -21.78 -6.20 -34.59
CA SER A 270 -20.57 -6.48 -35.37
C SER A 270 -20.40 -5.46 -36.51
N THR A 271 -21.50 -5.08 -37.18
CA THR A 271 -21.48 -4.06 -38.23
C THR A 271 -21.03 -2.70 -37.68
N GLU A 272 -21.54 -2.27 -36.53
CA GLU A 272 -21.12 -1.02 -35.88
C GLU A 272 -19.65 -1.07 -35.42
N PHE A 273 -19.20 -2.19 -34.86
CA PHE A 273 -17.79 -2.38 -34.48
C PHE A 273 -16.86 -2.35 -35.69
N SER A 274 -17.28 -2.94 -36.82
CA SER A 274 -16.54 -2.88 -38.09
C SER A 274 -16.50 -1.45 -38.65
N LYS A 275 -17.60 -0.70 -38.61
CA LYS A 275 -17.63 0.73 -39.00
C LYS A 275 -16.70 1.58 -38.15
N ALA A 276 -16.58 1.27 -36.85
CA ALA A 276 -15.64 1.91 -35.93
C ALA A 276 -14.18 1.46 -36.13
N LYS A 277 -13.94 0.48 -37.02
CA LYS A 277 -12.65 -0.15 -37.33
C LYS A 277 -12.03 -0.83 -36.11
N LEU A 278 -12.83 -1.46 -35.25
CA LEU A 278 -12.32 -2.21 -34.11
C LEU A 278 -11.63 -3.49 -34.56
N LEU A 279 -10.46 -3.78 -34.00
CA LEU A 279 -9.80 -5.05 -34.17
C LEU A 279 -10.70 -6.16 -33.58
N ASN A 280 -10.86 -7.26 -34.32
CA ASN A 280 -11.70 -8.39 -33.93
C ASN A 280 -13.16 -8.00 -33.68
N ALA A 281 -13.73 -7.11 -34.51
CA ALA A 281 -15.10 -6.62 -34.37
C ALA A 281 -16.15 -7.73 -34.19
N ALA A 282 -16.13 -8.78 -35.03
CA ALA A 282 -17.10 -9.87 -34.93
C ALA A 282 -16.97 -10.70 -33.63
N PRO A 283 -15.79 -11.25 -33.26
CA PRO A 283 -15.62 -11.92 -31.98
C PRO A 283 -16.01 -11.05 -30.77
N LEU A 284 -15.65 -9.76 -30.80
CA LEU A 284 -15.95 -8.83 -29.73
C LEU A 284 -17.45 -8.54 -29.60
N ALA A 285 -18.17 -8.47 -30.72
CA ALA A 285 -19.63 -8.33 -30.73
C ALA A 285 -20.31 -9.58 -30.17
N ALA A 286 -19.87 -10.78 -30.57
CA ALA A 286 -20.35 -12.05 -30.04
C ALA A 286 -20.17 -12.12 -28.51
N ASP A 287 -18.98 -11.75 -28.02
CA ASP A 287 -18.70 -11.70 -26.57
C ASP A 287 -19.60 -10.69 -25.85
N CYS A 288 -19.79 -9.48 -26.39
CA CYS A 288 -20.68 -8.47 -25.81
C CYS A 288 -22.12 -8.98 -25.67
N CYS A 289 -22.69 -9.52 -26.75
CA CYS A 289 -24.05 -10.07 -26.77
C CYS A 289 -24.20 -11.24 -25.79
N LYS A 290 -23.21 -12.14 -25.76
CA LYS A 290 -23.21 -13.29 -24.84
C LYS A 290 -23.12 -12.87 -23.38
N MET A 291 -22.24 -11.93 -23.04
CA MET A 291 -22.11 -11.38 -21.69
C MET A 291 -23.39 -10.67 -21.24
N TYR A 292 -23.99 -9.87 -22.12
CA TYR A 292 -25.24 -9.18 -21.83
C TYR A 292 -26.39 -10.16 -21.53
N LYS A 293 -26.56 -11.20 -22.35
CA LYS A 293 -27.56 -12.25 -22.13
C LYS A 293 -27.32 -13.01 -20.83
N ASP A 294 -26.07 -13.37 -20.51
CA ASP A 294 -25.73 -14.05 -19.25
C ASP A 294 -26.02 -13.17 -18.02
N MET A 295 -25.65 -11.89 -18.06
CA MET A 295 -25.92 -10.94 -16.97
C MET A 295 -27.43 -10.67 -16.81
N LYS A 296 -28.18 -10.52 -17.90
CA LYS A 296 -29.66 -10.42 -17.85
C LYS A 296 -30.27 -11.65 -17.15
N ARG A 297 -29.85 -12.86 -17.52
CA ARG A 297 -30.29 -14.11 -16.89
C ARG A 297 -30.00 -14.15 -15.38
N ARG A 298 -28.89 -13.54 -14.96
CA ARG A 298 -28.53 -13.36 -13.53
C ARG A 298 -29.24 -12.18 -12.85
N LYS A 299 -30.28 -11.62 -13.48
CA LYS A 299 -31.15 -10.55 -12.94
C LYS A 299 -30.45 -9.20 -12.71
N PHE A 300 -29.39 -8.89 -13.46
CA PHE A 300 -28.84 -7.53 -13.50
C PHE A 300 -29.82 -6.60 -14.24
N LYS A 301 -30.30 -5.54 -13.58
CA LYS A 301 -31.46 -4.76 -14.07
C LYS A 301 -31.09 -3.61 -15.00
N LYS A 302 -30.01 -2.88 -14.73
CA LYS A 302 -29.60 -1.72 -15.54
C LYS A 302 -28.12 -1.86 -15.90
N LEU A 303 -27.87 -2.71 -16.89
CA LEU A 303 -26.53 -2.96 -17.41
C LEU A 303 -26.10 -1.86 -18.38
N HIS A 304 -24.88 -1.38 -18.18
CA HIS A 304 -24.13 -0.56 -19.12
C HIS A 304 -22.88 -1.35 -19.51
N LEU A 305 -22.68 -1.58 -20.81
CA LEU A 305 -21.49 -2.24 -21.32
C LEU A 305 -20.64 -1.21 -22.06
N VAL A 306 -19.35 -1.22 -21.75
CA VAL A 306 -18.34 -0.39 -22.40
C VAL A 306 -17.27 -1.31 -22.97
N VAL A 307 -16.91 -1.06 -24.21
CA VAL A 307 -15.86 -1.80 -24.90
C VAL A 307 -14.59 -0.96 -24.95
N VAL A 308 -13.48 -1.58 -24.56
CA VAL A 308 -12.12 -1.06 -24.76
C VAL A 308 -11.46 -1.94 -25.81
N SER A 309 -11.19 -1.40 -27.00
CA SER A 309 -10.51 -2.15 -28.07
C SER A 309 -9.63 -1.23 -28.91
N SER A 310 -8.63 -1.80 -29.60
CA SER A 310 -7.73 -1.04 -30.48
C SER A 310 -8.20 -1.14 -31.94
N ARG A 311 -7.81 -0.17 -32.76
CA ARG A 311 -7.97 -0.24 -34.23
C ARG A 311 -6.85 -1.01 -34.93
N LYS A 312 -5.72 -1.17 -34.25
CA LYS A 312 -4.51 -1.84 -34.77
C LYS A 312 -4.21 -3.10 -33.96
N PRO A 313 -3.52 -4.08 -34.56
CA PRO A 313 -2.94 -5.19 -33.80
C PRO A 313 -2.18 -4.68 -32.58
N ILE A 314 -2.47 -5.28 -31.43
CA ILE A 314 -1.80 -5.01 -30.17
C ILE A 314 -0.85 -6.17 -29.93
N ASP A 315 0.46 -5.93 -29.96
CA ASP A 315 1.43 -7.00 -29.66
C ASP A 315 1.80 -7.07 -28.18
N HIS A 316 1.62 -5.97 -27.44
CA HIS A 316 1.99 -5.90 -26.04
C HIS A 316 0.99 -6.69 -25.14
N PRO A 317 1.44 -7.63 -24.30
CA PRO A 317 0.56 -8.50 -23.49
C PRO A 317 -0.36 -7.74 -22.54
N LEU A 318 0.15 -6.69 -21.90
CA LEU A 318 -0.64 -5.86 -21.00
C LEU A 318 -1.74 -5.13 -21.76
N SER A 319 -1.42 -4.67 -22.97
CA SER A 319 -2.36 -3.99 -23.83
C SER A 319 -3.49 -4.92 -24.30
N LYS A 320 -3.20 -6.21 -24.56
CA LYS A 320 -4.23 -7.24 -24.79
C LYS A 320 -5.07 -7.47 -23.52
N ALA A 321 -4.45 -7.46 -22.35
CA ALA A 321 -5.12 -7.63 -21.07
C ALA A 321 -6.05 -6.46 -20.69
N LEU A 322 -5.88 -5.27 -21.27
CA LEU A 322 -6.79 -4.14 -21.07
C LEU A 322 -8.01 -4.19 -21.99
N SER A 323 -7.85 -4.73 -23.20
CA SER A 323 -8.95 -4.85 -24.16
C SER A 323 -10.03 -5.83 -23.71
N GLY A 324 -11.29 -5.50 -24.00
CA GLY A 324 -12.44 -6.35 -23.70
C GLY A 324 -13.66 -5.56 -23.28
N VAL A 325 -14.57 -6.24 -22.58
CA VAL A 325 -15.86 -5.69 -22.16
C VAL A 325 -15.80 -5.33 -20.68
N TYR A 326 -16.27 -4.13 -20.36
CA TYR A 326 -16.42 -3.60 -19.03
C TYR A 326 -17.90 -3.37 -18.76
N TYR A 327 -18.36 -3.61 -17.54
CA TYR A 327 -19.77 -3.38 -17.19
C TYR A 327 -19.93 -2.50 -15.96
N ALA A 328 -21.06 -1.81 -15.90
CA ALA A 328 -21.58 -1.17 -14.71
C ALA A 328 -23.05 -1.61 -14.52
N ASP A 329 -23.45 -1.79 -13.26
CA ASP A 329 -24.85 -2.01 -12.88
C ASP A 329 -25.33 -0.80 -12.08
N SER A 330 -26.63 -0.49 -12.16
CA SER A 330 -27.26 0.61 -11.43
C SER A 330 -27.03 0.63 -9.93
N LYS A 331 -26.86 -0.54 -9.31
CA LYS A 331 -26.56 -0.64 -7.88
C LYS A 331 -25.13 -0.28 -7.52
N ARG A 332 -24.25 -0.19 -8.52
CA ARG A 332 -22.82 0.17 -8.41
C ARG A 332 -22.54 1.54 -9.06
N ILE A 333 -23.56 2.37 -9.25
CA ILE A 333 -23.37 3.79 -9.59
C ILE A 333 -22.97 4.55 -8.31
N ASP A 334 -22.06 4.00 -7.53
CA ASP A 334 -21.25 4.82 -6.64
C ASP A 334 -20.22 5.45 -7.56
N ALA A 335 -20.41 6.72 -7.80
CA ALA A 335 -19.63 7.44 -8.79
C ALA A 335 -18.23 7.66 -8.22
N PHE A 336 -17.22 6.89 -8.67
CA PHE A 336 -15.84 7.19 -8.32
C PHE A 336 -15.48 8.54 -8.95
N GLY A 337 -15.18 9.53 -8.11
CA GLY A 337 -14.94 10.88 -8.57
C GLY A 337 -16.14 11.53 -9.28
N GLY A 338 -17.38 11.14 -8.96
CA GLY A 338 -18.57 11.74 -9.56
C GLY A 338 -18.90 11.22 -10.97
N LYS A 339 -18.20 10.18 -11.47
CA LYS A 339 -18.60 9.45 -12.69
C LYS A 339 -18.71 7.95 -12.44
N THR A 340 -19.53 7.28 -13.25
CA THR A 340 -19.65 5.81 -13.25
C THR A 340 -18.30 5.17 -13.54
N PHE A 341 -17.92 4.18 -12.73
CA PHE A 341 -16.81 3.29 -13.07
C PHE A 341 -17.34 1.94 -13.57
N TYR A 342 -16.52 1.25 -14.36
CA TYR A 342 -16.86 -0.03 -14.98
C TYR A 342 -15.85 -1.08 -14.55
N THR A 343 -16.29 -2.33 -14.44
CA THR A 343 -15.44 -3.46 -14.09
C THR A 343 -15.28 -4.39 -15.29
N LYS A 344 -14.04 -4.82 -15.60
CA LYS A 344 -13.79 -5.75 -16.69
C LYS A 344 -14.36 -7.13 -16.40
N VAL A 345 -15.00 -7.71 -17.41
CA VAL A 345 -15.52 -9.07 -17.40
C VAL A 345 -14.96 -9.90 -18.56
N ALA A 346 -14.88 -11.20 -18.34
CA ALA A 346 -14.43 -12.17 -19.34
C ALA A 346 -15.13 -13.52 -19.14
N PHE A 347 -15.10 -14.37 -20.16
CA PHE A 347 -15.47 -15.77 -20.03
C PHE A 347 -14.24 -16.63 -19.72
N SER A 348 -14.36 -17.53 -18.75
CA SER A 348 -13.40 -18.60 -18.49
C SER A 348 -14.15 -19.93 -18.40
N LYS A 349 -13.85 -20.87 -19.31
CA LYS A 349 -14.50 -22.20 -19.39
C LYS A 349 -16.03 -22.12 -19.24
N SER A 350 -16.67 -21.25 -20.04
CA SER A 350 -18.11 -20.92 -20.04
C SER A 350 -18.66 -20.07 -18.89
N ARG A 351 -17.89 -19.81 -17.82
CA ARG A 351 -18.32 -18.96 -16.71
C ARG A 351 -17.92 -17.52 -16.93
N LEU A 352 -18.86 -16.60 -16.73
CA LEU A 352 -18.58 -15.16 -16.66
C LEU A 352 -17.84 -14.86 -15.35
N ILE A 353 -16.67 -14.24 -15.45
CA ILE A 353 -15.80 -13.86 -14.34
C ILE A 353 -15.50 -12.36 -14.37
N VAL A 354 -15.14 -11.82 -13.21
CA VAL A 354 -14.66 -10.43 -13.03
C VAL A 354 -13.14 -10.44 -12.96
N CYS A 355 -12.48 -9.57 -13.72
CA CYS A 355 -11.02 -9.61 -13.88
C CYS A 355 -10.23 -8.70 -12.91
N GLY A 356 -10.91 -8.00 -11.99
CA GLY A 356 -10.26 -7.06 -11.06
C GLY A 356 -9.59 -5.86 -11.75
N LEU A 357 -10.05 -5.50 -12.95
CA LEU A 357 -9.66 -4.27 -13.64
C LEU A 357 -10.85 -3.33 -13.69
N TYR A 358 -10.58 -2.07 -13.35
CA TYR A 358 -11.56 -1.00 -13.28
C TYR A 358 -11.25 0.04 -14.34
N LEU A 359 -12.29 0.52 -15.00
CA LEU A 359 -12.27 1.68 -15.88
C LEU A 359 -13.03 2.80 -15.16
N PHE A 360 -12.35 3.87 -14.76
CA PHE A 360 -12.96 4.98 -14.03
C PHE A 360 -12.47 6.32 -14.56
N TRP A 361 -13.16 7.40 -14.18
CA TRP A 361 -12.74 8.74 -14.54
C TRP A 361 -11.71 9.26 -13.54
N SER A 362 -10.50 9.50 -14.02
CA SER A 362 -9.45 10.18 -13.26
C SER A 362 -9.76 11.68 -13.18
N LYS A 363 -9.91 12.22 -11.96
CA LYS A 363 -10.10 13.66 -11.75
C LYS A 363 -8.79 14.40 -11.97
N THR A 364 -7.70 13.85 -11.46
CA THR A 364 -6.35 14.41 -11.58
C THR A 364 -5.91 14.50 -13.03
N LYS A 365 -6.17 13.46 -13.84
CA LYS A 365 -5.76 13.41 -15.24
C LYS A 365 -6.84 13.85 -16.23
N GLN A 366 -8.07 14.12 -15.75
CA GLN A 366 -9.22 14.51 -16.59
C GLN A 366 -9.46 13.55 -17.78
N ALA A 367 -9.28 12.24 -17.54
CA ALA A 367 -9.34 11.19 -18.56
C ALA A 367 -9.90 9.88 -17.98
N TRP A 368 -10.25 8.93 -18.85
CA TRP A 368 -10.59 7.58 -18.40
C TRP A 368 -9.31 6.81 -18.08
N GLN A 369 -9.27 6.13 -16.94
CA GLN A 369 -8.14 5.35 -16.47
C GLN A 369 -8.55 3.89 -16.29
N VAL A 370 -7.70 2.97 -16.75
CA VAL A 370 -7.80 1.55 -16.43
C VAL A 370 -6.75 1.18 -15.37
N SER A 371 -7.19 0.65 -14.23
CA SER A 371 -6.32 0.24 -13.12
C SER A 371 -6.86 -0.99 -12.38
N LYS A 372 -6.01 -1.61 -11.55
CA LYS A 372 -6.40 -2.67 -10.61
C LYS A 372 -7.09 -2.14 -9.35
N GLU A 373 -6.93 -0.86 -9.07
CA GLU A 373 -7.47 -0.20 -7.87
C GLU A 373 -8.21 1.06 -8.30
N LEU A 374 -9.29 1.40 -7.58
CA LEU A 374 -10.01 2.66 -7.74
C LEU A 374 -9.26 3.75 -6.97
N ASP A 375 -8.07 4.10 -7.44
CA ASP A 375 -7.24 5.16 -6.87
C ASP A 375 -6.68 6.03 -7.99
N ASP A 376 -6.95 7.33 -7.90
CA ASP A 376 -6.54 8.33 -8.89
C ASP A 376 -5.04 8.63 -8.84
N ASN A 377 -4.36 8.24 -7.75
CA ASN A 377 -2.93 8.44 -7.55
C ASN A 377 -2.08 7.28 -8.11
N ASN A 378 -2.70 6.15 -8.42
CA ASN A 378 -2.00 4.97 -8.91
C ASN A 378 -1.74 5.04 -10.42
N ALA A 379 -0.66 4.40 -10.86
CA ALA A 379 -0.37 4.22 -12.28
C ALA A 379 -1.53 3.49 -12.97
N GLY A 380 -1.89 3.94 -14.17
CA GLY A 380 -2.92 3.29 -14.95
C GLY A 380 -2.82 3.65 -16.42
N PHE A 381 -3.64 2.99 -17.23
CA PHE A 381 -3.69 3.27 -18.65
C PHE A 381 -4.73 4.33 -18.93
N LEU A 382 -4.29 5.46 -19.50
CA LEU A 382 -5.20 6.51 -19.91
C LEU A 382 -5.81 6.17 -21.26
N VAL A 383 -7.14 6.17 -21.32
CA VAL A 383 -7.92 6.00 -22.53
C VAL A 383 -8.53 7.35 -22.88
N HIS A 384 -8.25 7.82 -24.10
CA HIS A 384 -8.61 9.18 -24.50
C HIS A 384 -10.13 9.42 -24.44
N LYS A 385 -10.52 10.64 -24.02
CA LYS A 385 -11.86 11.23 -23.86
C LYS A 385 -12.73 11.31 -25.14
N GLY A 386 -12.54 10.48 -26.16
CA GLY A 386 -13.25 10.60 -27.43
C GLY A 386 -14.73 10.19 -27.40
N ASP A 387 -15.46 10.50 -26.32
CA ASP A 387 -16.86 10.22 -25.99
C ASP A 387 -17.32 8.76 -26.17
N LEU A 388 -18.09 8.25 -25.22
CA LEU A 388 -18.64 6.89 -25.19
C LEU A 388 -19.59 6.54 -26.37
N LYS A 389 -19.53 7.24 -27.49
CA LYS A 389 -20.30 6.99 -28.69
C LYS A 389 -19.42 6.26 -29.70
N LEU A 390 -19.91 5.12 -30.19
CA LEU A 390 -19.35 4.41 -31.36
C LEU A 390 -19.55 5.23 -32.64
N GLY A 391 -18.90 6.39 -32.75
CA GLY A 391 -19.00 7.30 -33.88
C GLY A 391 -17.67 7.42 -34.65
N PRO A 392 -17.69 7.64 -35.98
CA PRO A 392 -16.48 7.72 -36.80
C PRO A 392 -15.63 8.98 -36.58
N ARG A 393 -16.03 9.92 -35.72
CA ARG A 393 -15.33 11.20 -35.52
C ARG A 393 -14.96 11.42 -34.05
N ALA A 394 -13.66 11.32 -33.77
CA ALA A 394 -13.09 11.90 -32.56
C ALA A 394 -13.38 13.40 -32.54
N SER A 395 -13.75 13.96 -31.39
CA SER A 395 -14.04 15.40 -31.28
C SER A 395 -12.82 16.25 -31.71
N PRO A 396 -13.01 17.43 -32.30
CA PRO A 396 -11.89 18.31 -32.68
C PRO A 396 -10.91 18.57 -31.52
N LYS A 397 -11.45 18.71 -30.29
CA LYS A 397 -10.68 18.91 -29.06
C LYS A 397 -9.81 17.68 -28.71
N ALA A 398 -10.28 16.47 -28.98
CA ALA A 398 -9.53 15.23 -28.79
C ALA A 398 -8.29 15.16 -29.70
N ARG A 399 -8.45 15.58 -30.96
CA ARG A 399 -7.34 15.61 -31.93
C ARG A 399 -6.27 16.62 -31.51
N THR A 400 -6.67 17.80 -31.02
CA THR A 400 -5.74 18.82 -30.53
C THR A 400 -4.94 18.34 -29.31
N LEU A 401 -5.60 17.74 -28.30
CA LEU A 401 -4.93 17.25 -27.10
C LEU A 401 -3.99 16.07 -27.38
N THR A 402 -4.42 15.14 -28.24
CA THR A 402 -3.57 14.01 -28.67
C THR A 402 -2.34 14.51 -29.41
N ARG A 403 -2.51 15.52 -30.29
CA ARG A 403 -1.39 16.13 -31.03
C ARG A 403 -0.43 16.84 -30.10
N GLN A 404 -0.93 17.63 -29.14
CA GLN A 404 -0.11 18.30 -28.12
C GLN A 404 0.67 17.30 -27.26
N CYS A 405 0.08 16.17 -26.87
CA CYS A 405 0.80 15.12 -26.14
C CYS A 405 1.89 14.48 -27.00
N ILE A 406 1.58 14.15 -28.26
CA ILE A 406 2.57 13.57 -29.19
C ILE A 406 3.72 14.55 -29.45
N ASP A 407 3.43 15.83 -29.61
CA ASP A 407 4.43 16.87 -29.86
C ASP A 407 5.33 17.07 -28.63
N ARG A 408 4.77 17.09 -27.41
CA ARG A 408 5.54 17.13 -26.15
C ARG A 408 6.43 15.90 -25.96
N LEU A 409 5.93 14.70 -26.28
CA LEU A 409 6.74 13.47 -26.23
C LEU A 409 7.88 13.48 -27.26
N ARG A 410 7.66 14.06 -28.44
CA ARG A 410 8.71 14.25 -29.44
C ARG A 410 9.77 15.24 -28.96
N GLU A 411 9.37 16.34 -28.32
CA GLU A 411 10.30 17.30 -27.71
C GLU A 411 11.11 16.67 -26.57
N ALA A 412 10.48 15.91 -25.68
CA ALA A 412 11.17 15.18 -24.61
C ALA A 412 12.19 14.17 -25.17
N ARG A 413 11.87 13.47 -26.27
CA ARG A 413 12.81 12.58 -26.97
C ARG A 413 13.97 13.33 -27.64
N LYS A 414 13.73 14.52 -28.19
CA LYS A 414 14.82 15.37 -28.72
C LYS A 414 15.78 15.81 -27.62
N ARG A 415 15.26 16.16 -26.44
CA ARG A 415 16.08 16.54 -25.27
C ARG A 415 16.90 15.38 -24.68
N LYS A 416 16.42 14.14 -24.81
CA LYS A 416 17.12 12.94 -24.31
C LYS A 416 18.13 12.34 -25.29
N ARG A 417 18.24 12.83 -26.54
CA ARG A 417 19.33 12.40 -27.42
C ARG A 417 20.62 13.10 -26.96
N PRO A 418 21.67 12.36 -26.57
CA PRO A 418 22.95 12.98 -26.27
C PRO A 418 23.41 13.78 -27.49
N HIS A 419 23.90 14.99 -27.24
CA HIS A 419 24.43 15.85 -28.30
C HIS A 419 25.61 15.12 -28.95
N PRO A 420 25.63 14.92 -30.27
CA PRO A 420 26.68 14.15 -30.94
C PRO A 420 28.08 14.78 -30.87
N ASP A 421 28.22 15.98 -30.30
CA ASP A 421 29.47 16.74 -30.18
C ASP A 421 29.99 16.84 -28.73
N ARG A 422 29.58 15.91 -27.86
CA ARG A 422 30.22 15.71 -26.55
C ARG A 422 30.87 14.32 -26.51
N GLU A 423 31.90 14.16 -27.33
CA GLU A 423 33.02 13.23 -27.08
C GLU A 423 34.24 14.04 -26.63
#